data_AF-A0A3D3HXX1-F1
#
_entry.id   AF-A0A3D3HXX1-F1
#
_cell.length_a   1.000
_cell.length_b   1.000
_cell.length_c   1.000
_cell.angle_alpha   90.00
_cell.angle_beta   90.00
_cell.angle_gamma   90.00
#
_symmetry.space_group_name_H-M   'P 1'
#
loop_
_entity.id
_entity.type
_entity.pdbx_description
1 polymer ?
#
loop_
_entity_poly.entity_id
_entity_poly.type
_entity_poly.pdbx_seq_one_letter_code
_entity_poly.pdbx_strand_id
1 'polypeptide(L)' 'MKLVLDAMGGDYAPEQIVKGALEAAADIKGTIILVGDPDRIRPHLGANPPANVTI' A
#
# COMPACT_ATOMS: atom_id res chain seq x y z
N MET A 1 9.72 -9.15 -8.39
CA MET A 1 9.79 -9.30 -6.92
C MET A 1 8.44 -8.95 -6.32
N LYS A 2 8.02 -9.60 -5.23
CA LYS A 2 6.78 -9.27 -4.50
C LYS A 2 7.14 -8.78 -3.10
N LEU A 3 6.65 -7.61 -2.72
CA LEU A 3 6.76 -7.04 -1.37
C LEU A 3 5.39 -7.12 -0.73
N VAL A 4 5.29 -7.81 0.39
CA VAL A 4 4.04 -7.98 1.12
C VAL A 4 4.15 -7.16 2.40
N LEU A 5 3.25 -6.18 2.56
CA LEU A 5 3.25 -5.24 3.67
C LEU A 5 2.00 -5.46 4.50
N ASP A 6 2.14 -5.56 5.82
CA ASP A 6 1.01 -5.44 6.74
C ASP A 6 0.58 -3.97 6.77
N ALA A 7 -0.56 -3.68 6.16
CA ALA A 7 -1.11 -2.34 6.10
C ALA A 7 -1.76 -1.92 7.43
N MET A 8 -2.00 -2.84 8.37
CA MET A 8 -2.81 -2.57 9.56
C MET A 8 -1.97 -2.33 10.83
N GLY A 9 -0.68 -2.66 10.79
CA GLY A 9 0.23 -2.52 11.92
C GLY A 9 0.81 -1.10 12.08
N GLY A 10 0.69 -0.55 13.30
CA GLY A 10 1.32 0.71 13.71
C GLY A 10 0.31 1.80 14.10
N ASP A 11 0.79 2.82 14.81
CA ASP A 11 -0.06 3.86 15.42
C ASP A 11 -0.85 4.68 14.39
N TYR A 12 -0.30 4.83 13.18
CA TYR A 12 -0.87 5.60 12.07
C TYR A 12 -1.31 4.72 10.89
N ALA A 13 -1.54 3.43 11.14
CA ALA A 13 -2.03 2.50 10.14
C ALA A 13 -3.56 2.64 9.93
N PRO A 14 -4.08 2.41 8.71
CA PRO A 14 -3.35 2.03 7.51
C PRO A 14 -2.74 3.19 6.70
N GLU A 15 -3.09 4.43 7.04
CA GLU A 15 -2.74 5.63 6.26
C GLU A 15 -1.26 5.74 5.91
N GLN A 16 -0.36 5.68 6.90
CA GLN A 16 1.08 5.90 6.67
C GLN A 16 1.74 4.74 5.92
N ILE A 17 1.27 3.52 6.13
CA ILE A 17 1.79 2.35 5.40
C ILE A 17 1.41 2.43 3.92
N VAL A 18 0.14 2.76 3.64
CA VAL A 18 -0.35 2.94 2.27
C VAL A 18 0.41 4.08 1.60
N LYS A 19 0.56 5.23 2.27
CA LYS A 19 1.31 6.37 1.75
C LYS A 19 2.75 6.00 1.36
N GLY A 20 3.48 5.34 2.26
CA GLY A 20 4.85 4.91 1.97
C GLY A 20 4.93 3.90 0.82
N ALA A 21 3.96 2.98 0.73
CA ALA A 21 3.89 2.03 -0.39
C ALA A 21 3.65 2.73 -1.74
N LEU A 22 2.78 3.74 -1.79
CA LEU A 22 2.53 4.53 -2.99
C LEU A 22 3.77 5.33 -3.41
N GLU A 23 4.49 5.93 -2.45
CA GLU A 23 5.72 6.69 -2.71
C GLU A 23 6.84 5.78 -3.25
N ALA A 24 7.03 4.60 -2.63
CA ALA A 24 8.06 3.64 -3.04
C ALA A 24 7.76 2.94 -4.38
N ALA A 25 6.50 2.94 -4.82
CA ALA A 25 6.07 2.19 -6.00
C ALA A 25 6.86 2.54 -7.28
N ALA A 26 7.32 3.79 -7.42
CA ALA A 26 8.09 4.26 -8.57
C ALA A 26 9.50 3.65 -8.65
N ASP A 27 10.11 3.30 -7.51
CA ASP A 27 11.48 2.81 -7.43
C ASP A 27 11.57 1.27 -7.39
N ILE A 28 10.43 0.61 -7.14
CA ILE A 28 10.35 -0.83 -6.99
C ILE A 28 10.09 -1.51 -8.35
N LYS A 29 11.08 -2.29 -8.81
CA LYS A 29 10.93 -3.25 -9.91
C LYS A 29 10.19 -4.51 -9.44
N GLY A 30 8.92 -4.37 -9.10
CA GLY A 30 8.09 -5.43 -8.53
C GLY A 30 6.69 -4.97 -8.15
N THR A 31 5.95 -5.85 -7.49
CA THR A 31 4.59 -5.59 -7.00
C THR A 31 4.61 -5.42 -5.49
N ILE A 32 3.92 -4.41 -4.99
CA ILE A 32 3.63 -4.18 -3.57
C ILE A 32 2.21 -4.68 -3.30
N ILE A 33 2.06 -5.51 -2.27
CA ILE A 33 0.81 -6.13 -1.85
C ILE A 33 0.53 -5.67 -0.42
N LEU A 34 -0.59 -4.97 -0.23
CA LEU A 34 -1.03 -4.41 1.04
C LEU A 34 -2.00 -5.38 1.71
N VAL A 35 -1.56 -6.05 2.78
CA VAL A 35 -2.38 -7.02 3.49
C VAL A 35 -3.11 -6.32 4.63
N GLY A 36 -4.43 -6.49 4.67
CA GLY A 36 -5.28 -5.94 5.72
C GLY A 36 -6.74 -5.89 5.32
N ASP A 37 -7.51 -5.04 6.02
CA ASP A 37 -8.92 -4.79 5.72
C ASP A 37 -9.04 -3.88 4.47
N PRO A 38 -9.56 -4.40 3.33
CA PRO A 38 -9.63 -3.62 2.09
C PRO A 38 -10.48 -2.36 2.21
N ASP A 39 -11.54 -2.38 3.03
CA ASP A 39 -12.44 -1.23 3.19
C ASP A 39 -11.78 -0.11 3.98
N ARG A 40 -10.82 -0.46 4.86
CA ARG A 40 -9.96 0.51 5.56
C ARG A 40 -8.79 0.99 4.72
N ILE A 41 -8.28 0.18 3.78
CA ILE A 41 -7.12 0.52 2.95
C ILE A 41 -7.50 1.39 1.74
N ARG A 42 -8.57 1.03 1.02
CA ARG A 42 -9.00 1.69 -0.22
C ARG A 42 -9.12 3.23 -0.12
N PRO A 43 -9.64 3.83 0.97
CA PRO A 43 -9.72 5.28 1.11
C PRO A 43 -8.37 6.00 1.02
N HIS A 44 -7.27 5.32 1.33
CA HIS A 44 -5.92 5.90 1.34
C HIS A 44 -5.14 5.70 0.02
N LEU A 45 -5.65 4.91 -0.93
CA LEU A 45 -4.97 4.65 -2.22
C LEU A 45 -5.03 5.85 -3.20
N GLY A 46 -5.97 6.78 -2.97
CA GLY A 46 -6.26 7.86 -3.91
C GLY A 46 -6.99 7.39 -5.18
N ALA A 47 -7.21 8.32 -6.11
CA ALA A 47 -8.03 8.08 -7.31
C ALA A 47 -7.33 7.23 -8.39
N ASN A 48 -5.99 7.24 -8.44
CA ASN A 48 -5.21 6.53 -9.45
C ASN A 48 -3.92 5.97 -8.83
N PRO A 49 -4.01 4.87 -8.06
CA PRO A 49 -2.83 4.25 -7.48
C PRO A 49 -1.89 3.67 -8.57
N PRO A 50 -0.58 3.58 -8.31
CA PRO A 50 0.36 2.92 -9.21
C PRO A 50 -0.08 1.49 -9.53
N ALA A 51 0.07 1.08 -10.79
CA ALA A 51 -0.39 -0.23 -11.26
C ALA A 51 0.30 -1.42 -10.58
N ASN A 52 1.44 -1.18 -9.92
CA ASN A 52 2.18 -2.18 -9.16
C ASN A 52 1.87 -2.18 -7.65
N VAL A 53 0.84 -1.47 -7.19
CA VAL A 53 0.32 -1.53 -5.81
C VAL A 53 -1.03 -2.21 -5.82
N THR A 54 -1.19 -3.24 -4.99
CA THR A 54 -2.41 -4.06 -4.88
C THR A 54 -2.76 -4.30 -3.42
N ILE A 55 -4.03 -4.59 -3.12
CA ILE A 55 -4.51 -5.02 -1.80
C ILE A 55 -4.72 -6.53 -1.86
#